data_AF-A0A945NGU1-F1
#
_entry.id   AF-A0A945NGU1-F1
#
_cell.length_a   1.000
_cell.length_b   1.000
_cell.length_c   1.000
_cell.angle_alpha   90.00
_cell.angle_beta   90.00
_cell.angle_gamma   90.00
#
_symmetry.space_group_name_H-M   'P 1'
#
loop_
_entity.id
_entity.type
_entity.pdbx_description
1 polymer ?
#
loop_
_entity_poly.entity_id
_entity_poly.type
_entity_poly.pdbx_seq_one_letter_code
_entity_poly.pdbx_strand_id
1 'polypeptide(L)'
;MLKTELVDQLGGASVDVFSKLDVRDWGAFFKAGIRLDFDHNAIILQEGQPGDAVYFLAEGEVRVEQKSSNVSIELARLISGSIFGEMSFLDGADVSASVIAEGHVEVVRVSCADLKTIMDEDSRFAYHFYQSLAVALSRRLRATNKIISQSD
;
A
#
# COMPACT_ATOMS: atom_id res chain seq x y z
N MET A 1 25.17 6.50 -0.46
CA MET A 1 25.17 6.01 0.92
C MET A 1 24.06 6.68 1.74
N LEU A 2 24.03 8.01 1.90
CA LEU A 2 22.95 8.73 2.61
C LEU A 2 21.52 8.52 2.05
N LYS A 3 21.37 8.30 0.72
CA LYS A 3 20.06 8.09 0.08
C LYS A 3 19.42 6.73 0.37
N THR A 4 20.20 5.72 0.75
CA THR A 4 19.71 4.36 1.00
C THR A 4 19.18 4.23 2.43
N GLU A 5 19.81 4.91 3.39
CA GLU A 5 19.34 4.96 4.79
C GLU A 5 18.02 5.73 4.97
N LEU A 6 17.78 6.75 4.12
CA LEU A 6 16.53 7.50 4.09
C LEU A 6 15.34 6.65 3.60
N VAL A 7 15.58 5.71 2.68
CA VAL A 7 14.52 4.84 2.13
C VAL A 7 14.12 3.77 3.16
N ASP A 8 15.08 3.17 3.85
CA ASP A 8 14.82 2.23 4.94
C ASP A 8 14.07 2.87 6.12
N GLN A 9 14.34 4.15 6.43
CA GLN A 9 13.64 4.87 7.51
C GLN A 9 12.26 5.42 7.11
N LEU A 10 12.00 5.56 5.80
CA LEU A 10 10.70 6.03 5.28
C LEU A 10 9.75 4.87 4.91
N GLY A 11 10.26 3.63 4.77
CA GLY A 11 9.47 2.46 4.33
C GLY A 11 9.72 1.12 5.05
N GLY A 12 10.62 1.03 6.03
CA GLY A 12 11.11 -0.25 6.59
C GLY A 12 10.30 -0.89 7.72
N ALA A 13 9.17 -0.32 8.12
CA ALA A 13 8.21 -1.04 8.95
C ALA A 13 6.84 -0.75 8.38
N SER A 14 6.08 -1.81 8.09
CA SER A 14 4.65 -1.76 7.84
C SER A 14 4.01 -0.94 8.97
N VAL A 15 3.94 0.38 8.80
CA VAL A 15 2.98 1.19 9.52
C VAL A 15 1.69 0.52 9.12
N ASP A 16 1.05 -0.15 10.06
CA ASP A 16 -0.23 -0.79 9.84
C ASP A 16 -1.21 0.31 9.40
N VAL A 17 -1.25 0.51 8.07
CA VAL A 17 -1.92 1.61 7.40
C VAL A 17 -3.41 1.52 7.69
N PHE A 18 -3.88 0.32 8.06
CA PHE A 18 -5.27 -0.05 8.28
C PHE A 18 -5.53 -0.50 9.72
N SER A 19 -4.73 -0.02 10.68
CA SER A 19 -4.84 -0.35 12.11
C SER A 19 -6.16 -0.02 12.81
N LYS A 20 -7.11 0.65 12.14
CA LYS A 20 -8.45 0.92 12.68
C LYS A 20 -9.53 0.03 12.08
N LEU A 21 -9.22 -0.76 11.05
CA LEU A 21 -10.17 -1.74 10.51
C LEU A 21 -10.37 -2.87 11.53
N ASP A 22 -11.63 -3.11 11.89
CA ASP A 22 -12.01 -4.21 12.77
C ASP A 22 -12.39 -5.47 11.98
N VAL A 23 -12.76 -6.54 12.70
CA VAL A 23 -13.13 -7.84 12.08
C VAL A 23 -14.27 -7.71 11.07
N ARG A 24 -15.23 -6.81 11.32
CA ARG A 24 -16.34 -6.59 10.40
C ARG A 24 -15.87 -5.87 9.14
N ASP A 25 -14.94 -4.93 9.28
CA ASP A 25 -14.38 -4.21 8.15
C ASP A 25 -13.56 -5.14 7.23
N TRP A 26 -12.71 -5.97 7.82
CA TRP A 26 -11.98 -7.00 7.06
C TRP A 26 -12.92 -8.02 6.42
N GLY A 27 -14.00 -8.40 7.10
CA GLY A 27 -15.04 -9.25 6.53
C GLY A 27 -15.68 -8.64 5.28
N ALA A 28 -15.98 -7.33 5.30
CA ALA A 28 -16.51 -6.62 4.14
C ALA A 28 -15.48 -6.54 2.99
N PHE A 29 -14.24 -6.18 3.30
CA PHE A 29 -13.15 -6.10 2.32
C PHE A 29 -12.92 -7.45 1.62
N PHE A 30 -12.78 -8.54 2.37
CA PHE A 30 -12.54 -9.87 1.80
C PHE A 30 -13.74 -10.44 1.06
N LYS A 31 -14.97 -10.05 1.44
CA LYS A 31 -16.18 -10.45 0.71
C LYS A 31 -16.28 -9.77 -0.65
N ALA A 32 -15.83 -8.52 -0.76
CA ALA A 32 -15.83 -7.77 -2.02
C ALA A 32 -14.63 -8.11 -2.91
N GLY A 33 -13.57 -8.67 -2.34
CA GLY A 33 -12.33 -8.95 -3.05
C GLY A 33 -12.32 -10.25 -3.83
N ILE A 34 -11.49 -10.30 -4.86
CA ILE A 34 -11.11 -11.52 -5.57
C ILE A 34 -9.69 -11.92 -5.21
N ARG A 35 -9.42 -13.22 -5.10
CA ARG A 35 -8.07 -13.74 -4.90
C ARG A 35 -7.33 -13.82 -6.23
N LEU A 36 -6.08 -13.41 -6.22
CA LEU A 36 -5.17 -13.48 -7.37
C LEU A 36 -3.82 -14.02 -6.91
N ASP A 37 -3.23 -14.85 -7.76
CA ASP A 37 -1.91 -15.46 -7.58
C ASP A 37 -0.93 -14.87 -8.58
N PHE A 38 0.30 -14.63 -8.12
CA PHE A 38 1.36 -14.03 -8.92
C PHE A 38 2.66 -14.82 -8.75
N ASP A 39 3.27 -15.16 -9.89
CA ASP A 39 4.60 -15.77 -9.94
C ASP A 39 5.71 -14.75 -9.67
N HIS A 40 6.91 -15.25 -9.35
CA HIS A 40 8.08 -14.41 -9.12
C HIS A 40 8.34 -13.45 -10.29
N ASN A 41 8.62 -12.19 -9.97
CA ASN A 41 8.78 -11.06 -10.90
C ASN A 41 7.53 -10.63 -11.67
N ALA A 42 6.34 -11.17 -11.37
CA ALA A 42 5.10 -10.63 -11.92
C ALA A 42 4.86 -9.20 -11.40
N ILE A 43 4.49 -8.30 -12.31
CA ILE A 43 4.16 -6.91 -12.00
C ILE A 43 2.68 -6.86 -11.61
N ILE A 44 2.41 -6.56 -10.34
CA ILE A 44 1.05 -6.46 -9.78
C ILE A 44 0.49 -5.05 -10.03
N LEU A 45 1.32 -4.03 -9.84
CA LEU A 45 1.05 -2.64 -10.18
C LEU A 45 2.23 -2.06 -10.96
N GLN A 46 1.95 -1.26 -11.97
CA GLN A 46 2.96 -0.64 -12.82
C GLN A 46 2.96 0.88 -12.61
N GLU A 47 4.11 1.45 -12.28
CA GLU A 47 4.28 2.90 -12.14
C GLU A 47 3.77 3.66 -13.37
N GLY A 48 3.05 4.75 -13.13
CA GLY A 48 2.51 5.63 -14.17
C GLY A 48 1.33 5.03 -14.95
N GLN A 49 0.79 3.89 -14.52
CA GLN A 49 -0.48 3.38 -15.02
C GLN A 49 -1.63 3.76 -14.08
N PRO A 50 -2.87 3.86 -14.58
CA PRO A 50 -4.02 4.08 -13.73
C PRO A 50 -4.14 2.98 -12.66
N GLY A 51 -4.25 3.39 -11.39
CA GLY A 51 -4.53 2.47 -10.28
C GLY A 51 -6.05 2.30 -10.12
N ASP A 52 -6.55 1.07 -10.28
CA ASP A 52 -7.98 0.79 -10.28
C ASP A 52 -8.44 -0.11 -9.12
N ALA A 53 -7.54 -0.47 -8.20
CA ALA A 53 -7.82 -1.37 -7.08
C ALA A 53 -6.87 -1.17 -5.89
N VAL A 54 -7.33 -1.67 -4.74
CA VAL A 54 -6.55 -1.82 -3.50
C VAL A 54 -6.32 -3.31 -3.24
N TYR A 55 -5.14 -3.65 -2.74
CA TYR A 55 -4.68 -5.03 -2.59
C TYR A 55 -4.29 -5.31 -1.14
N PHE A 56 -4.72 -6.45 -0.62
CA PHE A 56 -4.21 -7.03 0.62
C PHE A 56 -3.29 -8.20 0.28
N LEU A 57 -2.03 -8.14 0.73
CA LEU A 57 -1.06 -9.21 0.54
C LEU A 57 -1.37 -10.35 1.53
N ALA A 58 -1.98 -11.43 1.05
CA ALA A 58 -2.37 -12.56 1.88
C ALA A 58 -1.18 -13.46 2.20
N GLU A 59 -0.35 -13.73 1.19
CA GLU A 59 0.84 -14.57 1.31
C GLU A 59 1.97 -14.04 0.43
N GLY A 60 3.21 -14.19 0.92
CA GLY A 60 4.43 -13.86 0.20
C GLY A 60 5.00 -12.49 0.53
N GLU A 61 5.88 -12.02 -0.35
CA GLU A 61 6.56 -10.73 -0.27
C GLU A 61 6.46 -10.02 -1.62
N VAL A 62 6.37 -8.69 -1.61
CA VAL A 62 6.47 -7.87 -2.81
C VAL A 62 7.51 -6.78 -2.60
N ARG A 63 8.26 -6.44 -3.66
CA ARG A 63 9.11 -5.25 -3.68
C ARG A 63 8.38 -4.09 -4.36
N VAL A 64 8.58 -2.90 -3.82
CA VAL A 64 8.06 -1.64 -4.37
C VAL A 64 9.23 -0.91 -5.02
N GLU A 65 9.11 -0.59 -6.29
CA GLU A 65 10.17 0.05 -7.07
C GLU A 65 9.68 1.32 -7.77
N GLN A 66 10.49 2.36 -7.79
CA GLN A 66 10.23 3.56 -8.59
C GLN A 66 11.38 3.81 -9.55
N LYS A 67 11.04 4.16 -10.79
CA LYS A 67 12.00 4.48 -11.83
C LYS A 67 12.54 5.90 -11.63
N SER A 68 13.84 6.01 -11.40
CA SER A 68 14.55 7.29 -11.37
C SER A 68 15.56 7.36 -12.51
N SER A 69 15.27 8.19 -13.51
CA SER A 69 16.05 8.27 -14.76
C SER A 69 16.16 6.91 -15.46
N ASN A 70 17.33 6.27 -15.44
CA ASN A 70 17.60 4.96 -16.05
C ASN A 70 17.83 3.84 -15.02
N VAL A 71 17.55 4.08 -13.74
CA VAL A 71 17.76 3.12 -12.66
C VAL A 71 16.45 2.88 -11.92
N SER A 72 16.13 1.61 -11.63
CA SER A 72 15.05 1.26 -10.72
C SER A 72 15.56 1.34 -9.29
N ILE A 73 14.84 2.05 -8.42
CA ILE A 73 15.18 2.18 -7.00
C ILE A 73 14.11 1.42 -6.20
N GLU A 74 14.54 0.40 -5.46
CA GLU A 74 13.69 -0.28 -4.48
C GLU A 74 13.37 0.72 -3.34
N LEU A 75 12.09 1.00 -3.13
CA LEU A 75 11.58 1.93 -2.12
C LEU A 75 11.19 1.22 -0.83
N ALA A 76 10.71 -0.02 -0.93
CA ALA A 76 10.26 -0.81 0.21
C ALA A 76 10.09 -2.28 -0.18
N ARG A 77 10.04 -3.14 0.85
CA ARG A 77 9.53 -4.52 0.77
C ARG A 77 8.30 -4.62 1.65
N LEU A 78 7.23 -5.21 1.12
CA LEU A 78 5.99 -5.45 1.86
C LEU A 78 5.81 -6.96 2.04
N ILE A 79 5.43 -7.36 3.25
CA ILE A 79 5.19 -8.75 3.64
C ILE A 79 3.69 -9.03 3.83
N SER A 80 3.31 -10.30 3.94
CA SER A 80 1.94 -10.72 4.29
C SER A 80 1.30 -9.85 5.38
N GLY A 81 0.03 -9.49 5.16
CA GLY A 81 -0.73 -8.56 6.00
C GLY A 81 -0.64 -7.09 5.54
N SER A 82 0.25 -6.77 4.60
CA SER A 82 0.37 -5.40 4.07
C SER A 82 -0.74 -5.07 3.07
N ILE A 83 -1.08 -3.80 2.96
CA ILE A 83 -1.95 -3.26 1.89
C ILE A 83 -1.12 -2.34 0.98
N PHE A 84 -1.44 -2.36 -0.32
CA PHE A 84 -0.88 -1.46 -1.32
C PHE A 84 -1.91 -1.08 -2.39
N GLY A 85 -1.58 -0.07 -3.22
CA GLY A 85 -2.47 0.49 -4.23
C GLY A 85 -3.45 1.52 -3.69
N GLU A 86 -3.41 1.80 -2.39
CA GLU A 86 -4.29 2.76 -1.72
C GLU A 86 -4.05 4.21 -2.15
N MET A 87 -2.84 4.55 -2.59
CA MET A 87 -2.49 5.92 -3.00
C MET A 87 -3.36 6.38 -4.18
N SER A 88 -3.37 5.62 -5.28
CA SER A 88 -4.19 5.93 -6.47
C SER A 88 -5.68 5.95 -6.16
N PHE A 89 -6.14 5.10 -5.23
CA PHE A 89 -7.53 5.16 -4.77
C PHE A 89 -7.85 6.50 -4.06
N LEU A 90 -6.90 7.04 -3.29
CA LEU A 90 -7.13 8.21 -2.43
C LEU A 90 -7.06 9.54 -3.15
N ASP A 91 -6.06 9.74 -3.99
CA ASP A 91 -5.82 11.01 -4.68
C ASP A 91 -6.26 11.00 -6.15
N GLY A 92 -6.60 9.82 -6.68
CA GLY A 92 -6.97 9.64 -8.08
C GLY A 92 -5.80 9.76 -9.05
N ALA A 93 -4.56 9.79 -8.56
CA ALA A 93 -3.36 9.81 -9.38
C ALA A 93 -3.02 8.40 -9.89
N ASP A 94 -2.17 8.36 -10.93
CA ASP A 94 -1.59 7.11 -11.41
C ASP A 94 -0.76 6.43 -10.32
N VAL A 95 -0.51 5.13 -10.49
CA VAL A 95 0.32 4.31 -9.59
C VAL A 95 1.68 4.99 -9.40
N SER A 96 2.02 5.28 -8.14
CA SER A 96 3.21 6.05 -7.76
C SER A 96 4.53 5.28 -7.87
N ALA A 97 4.46 3.95 -7.77
CA ALA A 97 5.60 3.03 -7.83
C ALA A 97 5.10 1.64 -8.25
N SER A 98 5.94 0.89 -8.95
CA SER A 98 5.62 -0.48 -9.36
C SER A 98 5.66 -1.40 -8.14
N VAL A 99 4.78 -2.39 -8.11
CA VAL A 99 4.75 -3.44 -7.08
C VAL A 99 4.96 -4.78 -7.77
N ILE A 100 6.00 -5.50 -7.37
CA ILE A 100 6.50 -6.68 -8.07
C ILE A 100 6.60 -7.85 -7.08
N ALA A 101 6.11 -9.03 -7.49
CA ALA A 101 6.13 -10.23 -6.67
C ALA A 101 7.55 -10.77 -6.42
N GLU A 102 7.87 -11.06 -5.16
CA GLU A 102 9.11 -11.70 -4.71
C GLU A 102 8.85 -13.17 -4.33
N GLY A 103 8.76 -14.02 -5.35
CA GLY A 103 8.40 -15.43 -5.18
C GLY A 103 6.93 -15.64 -5.55
N HIS A 104 6.32 -16.68 -4.98
CA HIS A 104 4.86 -16.87 -5.08
C HIS A 104 4.17 -15.86 -4.15
N VAL A 105 3.18 -15.15 -4.69
CA VAL A 105 2.42 -14.12 -3.97
C VAL A 105 0.94 -14.35 -4.16
N GLU A 106 0.19 -14.32 -3.05
CA GLU A 106 -1.27 -14.32 -3.06
C GLU A 106 -1.79 -12.98 -2.55
N VAL A 107 -2.75 -12.40 -3.26
CA VAL A 107 -3.40 -11.15 -2.87
C VAL A 107 -4.91 -11.25 -2.92
N VAL A 108 -5.57 -10.43 -2.10
CA VAL A 108 -6.98 -10.09 -2.29
C VAL A 108 -7.06 -8.71 -2.94
N ARG A 109 -7.59 -8.66 -4.17
CA ARG A 109 -7.81 -7.43 -4.92
C ARG A 109 -9.26 -6.97 -4.77
N VAL A 110 -9.45 -5.72 -4.33
CA VAL A 110 -10.76 -5.05 -4.30
C VAL A 110 -10.72 -3.88 -5.27
N SER A 111 -11.63 -3.84 -6.25
CA SER A 111 -11.67 -2.72 -7.20
C SER A 111 -12.04 -1.42 -6.49
N CYS A 112 -11.62 -0.28 -7.04
CA CYS A 112 -12.00 1.03 -6.51
C CYS A 112 -13.52 1.23 -6.50
N ALA A 113 -14.25 0.62 -7.44
CA ALA A 113 -15.71 0.69 -7.50
C ALA A 113 -16.36 -0.12 -6.38
N ASP A 114 -15.88 -1.34 -6.13
CA ASP A 114 -16.38 -2.19 -5.04
C ASP A 114 -16.04 -1.58 -3.69
N LEU A 115 -14.83 -1.06 -3.52
CA LEU A 115 -14.41 -0.39 -2.29
C LEU A 115 -15.28 0.84 -1.98
N LYS A 116 -15.61 1.64 -3.00
CA LYS A 116 -16.58 2.75 -2.87
C LYS A 116 -17.97 2.26 -2.48
N THR A 117 -18.43 1.16 -3.08
CA THR A 117 -19.72 0.56 -2.73
C THR A 117 -19.77 0.15 -1.25
N ILE A 118 -18.71 -0.49 -0.73
CA ILE A 118 -18.61 -0.84 0.70
C ILE A 118 -18.66 0.41 1.58
N MET A 119 -17.98 1.49 1.19
CA MET A 119 -17.96 2.76 1.92
C MET A 119 -19.32 3.47 1.94
N ASP A 120 -20.06 3.40 0.82
CA ASP A 120 -21.38 3.99 0.67
C ASP A 120 -22.43 3.20 1.47
N GLU A 121 -22.31 1.88 1.54
CA GLU A 121 -23.21 0.99 2.28
C GLU A 121 -22.93 0.95 3.79
N ASP A 122 -21.66 1.06 4.21
CA ASP A 122 -21.24 1.07 5.61
C ASP A 122 -20.35 2.27 5.93
N SER A 123 -20.96 3.37 6.38
CA SER A 123 -20.22 4.59 6.75
C SER A 123 -19.20 4.37 7.88
N ARG A 124 -19.35 3.32 8.70
CA ARG A 124 -18.35 2.95 9.73
C ARG A 124 -17.09 2.40 9.07
N PHE A 125 -17.22 1.58 8.02
CA PHE A 125 -16.07 1.11 7.24
C PHE A 125 -15.31 2.30 6.64
N ALA A 126 -16.02 3.24 6.00
CA ALA A 126 -15.41 4.44 5.46
C ALA A 126 -14.65 5.24 6.52
N TYR A 127 -15.27 5.45 7.70
CA TYR A 127 -14.63 6.14 8.82
C TYR A 127 -13.35 5.43 9.28
N HIS A 128 -13.38 4.12 9.53
CA HIS A 128 -12.19 3.38 9.95
C HIS A 128 -11.10 3.34 8.87
N PHE A 129 -11.48 3.20 7.61
CA PHE A 129 -10.54 3.22 6.48
C PHE A 129 -9.80 4.57 6.41
N TYR A 130 -10.53 5.69 6.32
CA TYR A 130 -9.93 7.02 6.25
C TYR A 130 -9.21 7.41 7.56
N GLN A 131 -9.71 6.98 8.73
CA GLN A 131 -9.01 7.20 10.00
C GLN A 131 -7.68 6.48 10.04
N SER A 132 -7.62 5.23 9.56
CA SER A 132 -6.37 4.47 9.53
C SER A 132 -5.33 5.16 8.65
N LEU A 133 -5.74 5.61 7.47
CA LEU A 133 -4.90 6.38 6.56
C LEU A 133 -4.41 7.70 7.17
N ALA A 134 -5.31 8.47 7.79
CA ALA A 134 -4.94 9.71 8.46
C ALA A 134 -3.92 9.47 9.58
N VAL A 135 -4.10 8.41 10.38
CA VAL A 135 -3.14 8.01 11.42
C VAL A 135 -1.80 7.60 10.80
N ALA A 136 -1.82 6.83 9.71
CA ALA A 136 -0.61 6.37 9.03
C ALA A 136 0.18 7.54 8.43
N LEU A 137 -0.47 8.44 7.71
CA LEU A 137 0.13 9.66 7.16
C LEU A 137 0.69 10.56 8.27
N SER A 138 -0.06 10.73 9.36
CA SER A 138 0.39 11.50 10.53
C SER A 138 1.66 10.90 11.17
N ARG A 139 1.75 9.56 11.24
CA ARG A 139 2.95 8.85 11.71
C ARG A 139 4.12 9.04 10.75
N ARG A 140 3.90 8.86 9.44
CA ARG A 140 4.93 9.06 8.40
C ARG A 140 5.48 10.49 8.45
N LEU A 141 4.61 11.51 8.48
CA LEU A 141 5.04 12.91 8.57
C LEU A 141 5.88 13.20 9.82
N ARG A 142 5.49 12.66 10.98
CA ARG A 142 6.29 12.79 12.22
C ARG A 142 7.65 12.10 12.10
N ALA A 143 7.73 10.96 11.43
CA ALA A 143 8.99 10.26 11.20
C ALA A 143 9.89 11.08 10.26
N THR A 144 9.36 11.54 9.13
CA THR A 144 10.11 12.38 8.17
C THR A 144 10.61 13.68 8.79
N ASN A 145 9.78 14.37 9.59
CA ASN A 145 10.20 15.60 10.27
C ASN A 145 11.36 15.39 11.25
N LYS A 146 11.40 14.24 11.95
CA LYS A 146 12.52 13.91 12.86
C LYS A 146 13.84 13.77 12.11
N ILE A 147 13.81 13.09 10.95
CA ILE A 147 15.00 12.86 10.12
C ILE A 147 15.57 14.20 9.63
N ILE A 148 14.70 15.10 9.16
CA ILE A 148 15.11 16.43 8.68
C ILE A 148 15.73 17.25 9.84
N SER A 149 15.12 17.24 11.03
CA SER A 149 15.62 18.00 12.19
C SER A 149 16.94 17.49 12.80
N GLN A 150 17.38 16.28 12.44
CA GLN A 150 18.64 15.67 12.92
C GLN A 150 19.77 15.76 11.88
N SER A 151 19.48 16.32 10.70
CA SER A 151 20.45 16.50 9.60
C SER A 151 21.10 17.90 9.57
N ASP A 152 20.78 18.75 10.56
CA ASP A 152 21.40 20.05 10.86
C ASP A 152 22.26 19.95 12.14
#